data_AF-A0A922VBT8-F1
#
_entry.id   AF-A0A922VBT8-F1
#
_cell.length_a   1.000
_cell.length_b   1.000
_cell.length_c   1.000
_cell.angle_alpha   90.00
_cell.angle_beta   90.00
_cell.angle_gamma   90.00
#
_symmetry.space_group_name_H-M   'P 1'
#
loop_
_entity.id
_entity.type
_entity.pdbx_description
1 polymer ?
#
loop_
_entity_poly.entity_id
_entity_poly.type
_entity_poly.pdbx_seq_one_letter_code
_entity_poly.pdbx_strand_id
1 'polypeptide(L)' 'MGKLTALKMRSLAEPGRYADGDGLFLDVTGEASGRWILRIQSNGRRREIGFGSLKNVSFG' A
#
# COMPACT_ATOMS: atom_id res chain seq x y z
N MET A 1 4.41 7.89 10.16
CA MET A 1 5.09 8.68 9.09
C MET A 1 5.38 7.74 7.92
N GLY A 2 4.85 8.05 6.74
CA GLY A 2 4.95 7.22 5.53
C GLY A 2 6.41 6.97 5.11
N LYS A 3 6.75 5.74 4.75
CA LYS A 3 8.09 5.32 4.30
C LYS A 3 8.21 5.23 2.78
N LEU A 4 7.09 5.18 2.07
CA LEU A 4 7.02 5.13 0.62
C LEU A 4 6.84 6.55 0.09
N THR A 5 7.77 6.97 -0.76
CA THR A 5 7.66 8.22 -1.53
C THR A 5 7.07 7.92 -2.90
N ALA A 6 6.48 8.94 -3.55
CA ALA A 6 5.95 8.80 -4.91
C ALA A 6 7.00 8.27 -5.90
N LEU A 7 8.26 8.71 -5.77
CA LEU A 7 9.36 8.23 -6.60
C LEU A 7 9.63 6.74 -6.36
N LYS A 8 9.70 6.32 -5.09
CA LYS A 8 9.93 4.93 -4.72
C LYS A 8 8.81 4.02 -5.25
N MET A 9 7.56 4.44 -5.10
CA MET A 9 6.40 3.68 -5.61
C MET A 9 6.44 3.49 -7.14
N ARG A 10 6.88 4.51 -7.90
CA ARG A 10 7.02 4.41 -9.37
C ARG A 10 8.10 3.42 -9.80
N SER A 11 9.14 3.24 -8.98
CA SER A 11 10.21 2.27 -9.24
C SER A 11 9.91 0.85 -8.77
N LEU A 12 8.79 0.60 -8.09
CA LEU A 12 8.44 -0.75 -7.64
C LEU A 12 7.96 -1.60 -8.83
N ALA A 13 8.78 -2.57 -9.20
CA ALA A 13 8.47 -3.58 -10.21
C ALA A 13 8.31 -4.99 -9.62
N GLU A 14 8.96 -5.25 -8.50
CA GLU A 14 8.91 -6.54 -7.83
C GLU A 14 7.53 -6.73 -7.14
N PRO A 15 6.80 -7.81 -7.44
CA PRO A 15 5.57 -8.13 -6.74
C PRO A 15 5.84 -8.38 -5.26
N GLY A 16 5.04 -7.77 -4.39
CA GLY A 16 5.24 -7.88 -2.95
C GLY A 16 4.47 -6.85 -2.16
N ARG A 17 4.53 -7.00 -0.83
CA ARG A 17 3.86 -6.11 0.10
C ARG A 17 4.85 -5.16 0.78
N TYR A 18 4.69 -3.87 0.51
CA TYR A 18 5.57 -2.82 0.99
C TYR A 18 4.86 -2.01 2.07
N ALA A 19 5.45 -1.97 3.27
CA ALA A 19 4.88 -1.20 4.38
C ALA A 19 5.14 0.29 4.19
N ASP A 20 4.08 1.10 4.27
CA ASP A 20 4.20 2.55 4.31
C ASP A 20 4.21 3.08 5.75
N GLY A 21 3.58 2.37 6.69
CA GLY A 21 3.54 2.75 8.11
C GLY A 21 2.12 2.72 8.64
N ASP A 22 1.95 2.71 9.97
CA ASP A 22 0.64 2.81 10.63
C ASP A 22 -0.39 1.76 10.15
N GLY A 23 0.10 0.59 9.75
CA GLY A 23 -0.70 -0.51 9.20
C GLY A 23 -1.06 -0.36 7.72
N LEU A 24 -0.63 0.70 7.05
CA LEU A 24 -0.81 0.91 5.61
C LEU A 24 0.27 0.17 4.81
N PHE A 25 -0.16 -0.54 3.78
CA PHE A 25 0.67 -1.31 2.88
C PHE A 25 0.30 -1.03 1.42
N LEU A 26 1.30 -1.05 0.55
CA LEU A 26 1.13 -1.14 -0.89
C LEU A 26 1.38 -2.59 -1.33
N ASP A 27 0.36 -3.21 -1.89
CA ASP A 27 0.38 -4.57 -2.42
C ASP A 27 0.67 -4.49 -3.93
N VAL A 28 1.94 -4.64 -4.31
CA VAL A 28 2.42 -4.51 -5.68
C VAL A 28 2.24 -5.82 -6.42
N THR A 29 1.63 -5.75 -7.59
CA THR A 29 1.37 -6.91 -8.47
C THR A 29 2.27 -6.94 -9.71
N GLY A 30 3.06 -5.89 -9.93
CA GLY A 30 3.93 -5.69 -11.08
C GLY A 30 4.29 -4.21 -11.24
N GLU A 31 5.04 -3.87 -12.28
CA GLU A 31 5.56 -2.51 -12.50
C GLU A 31 4.49 -1.42 -12.42
N ALA A 32 4.67 -0.51 -11.45
CA ALA A 32 3.75 0.60 -11.17
C ALA A 32 2.27 0.16 -11.05
N SER A 33 2.03 -1.07 -10.61
CA SER A 33 0.72 -1.67 -10.45
C SER A 33 0.58 -2.27 -9.06
N GLY A 34 -0.57 -2.04 -8.43
CA GLY A 34 -0.82 -2.53 -7.08
C GLY A 34 -2.03 -1.86 -6.46
N ARG A 35 -2.28 -2.17 -5.20
CA ARG A 35 -3.39 -1.61 -4.41
C ARG A 35 -2.96 -1.26 -3.00
N TRP A 36 -3.63 -0.26 -2.44
CA TRP A 36 -3.45 0.11 -1.04
C TRP A 36 -4.29 -0.77 -0.13
N ILE A 37 -3.69 -1.19 0.98
CA ILE A 37 -4.32 -2.01 2.02
C ILE A 37 -4.01 -1.42 3.39
N LEU A 38 -5.05 -1.12 4.18
CA LEU A 38 -4.89 -0.86 5.61
C LEU A 38 -5.16 -2.15 6.37
N ARG A 39 -4.20 -2.56 7.18
CA ARG A 39 -4.37 -3.63 8.15
C ARG A 39 -4.73 -3.02 9.49
N ILE A 40 -5.91 -3.36 9.99
CA ILE A 40 -6.38 -2.96 11.31
C ILE A 40 -6.61 -4.16 12.21
N GLN A 41 -6.67 -3.92 13.52
CA GLN A 41 -7.31 -4.82 14.46
C GLN A 41 -8.61 -4.18 14.96
N SER A 42 -9.70 -4.93 14.92
CA SER A 42 -10.99 -4.52 15.44
C SER A 42 -11.64 -5.71 16.13
N ASN A 43 -12.05 -5.53 17.39
CA ASN A 43 -12.62 -6.60 18.23
C ASN A 43 -11.72 -7.85 18.32
N GLY A 44 -10.41 -7.63 18.53
CA GLY A 44 -9.41 -8.71 18.60
C GLY A 44 -9.15 -9.44 17.28
N ARG A 45 -9.79 -9.03 16.18
CA ARG A 45 -9.66 -9.67 14.86
C ARG A 45 -8.92 -8.76 13.90
N ARG A 46 -7.95 -9.34 13.19
CA ARG A 46 -7.25 -8.67 12.09
C ARG A 46 -8.17 -8.55 10.88
N ARG A 47 -8.17 -7.38 10.26
CA ARG A 47 -8.89 -7.09 9.00
C ARG A 47 -7.98 -6.35 8.02
N GLU A 48 -8.23 -6.55 6.74
CA GLU A 48 -7.58 -5.81 5.65
C GLU A 48 -8.66 -5.04 4.88
N ILE A 49 -8.45 -3.75 4.70
CA ILE A 49 -9.35 -2.84 4.00
C ILE A 49 -8.62 -2.31 2.77
N GLY A 50 -9.19 -2.51 1.58
CA GLY A 50 -8.62 -1.99 0.34
C GLY A 50 -8.99 -0.52 0.11
N PHE A 51 -8.03 0.31 -0.28
CA PHE A 51 -8.23 1.74 -0.58
C PHE A 51 -8.12 2.06 -2.08
N GLY A 52 -8.08 1.04 -2.92
CA GLY A 52 -8.01 1.19 -4.38
C GLY A 52 -6.60 1.09 -4.94
N SER A 53 -6.53 1.25 -6.27
CA SER A 53 -5.30 1.06 -7.05
C SER A 53 -4.25 2.14 -6.74
N LEU A 54 -2.97 1.75 -6.82
CA LEU A 54 -1.83 2.67 -6.79
C LEU A 54 -1.98 3.83 -7.79
N LYS A 55 -2.63 3.59 -8.92
CA LYS A 55 -2.85 4.60 -9.98
C LYS A 55 -3.93 5.63 -9.62
N ASN A 56 -4.84 5.29 -8.71
CA ASN A 56 -6.02 6.11 -8.40
C ASN A 56 -5.82 6.98 -7.15
N VAL A 57 -4.71 6.81 -6.43
CA VAL A 57 -4.42 7.55 -5.20
C VAL A 57 -3.31 8.56 -5.49
N SER A 58 -3.66 9.84 -5.49
CA SER A 58 -2.70 10.93 -5.54
C SER A 58 -2.29 11.33 -4.12
N PHE A 59 -0.98 11.28 -3.85
CA PHE A 59 -0.41 11.91 -2.66
C PHE A 59 -0.07 13.36 -3.01
N GLY A 60 -0.64 14.30 -2.26
CA GLY A 60 -0.35 15.74 -2.37
C GLY A 60 0.99 16.10 -1.76
#